data_AF-A0A819R0E6-F1
#
_entry.id   AF-A0A819R0E6-F1
#
_cell.length_a   1.000
_cell.length_b   1.000
_cell.length_c   1.000
_cell.angle_alpha   90.00
_cell.angle_beta   90.00
_cell.angle_gamma   90.00
#
_symmetry.space_group_name_H-M   'P 1'
#
loop_
_entity.id
_entity.type
_entity.pdbx_description
1 polymer ?
#
loop_
_entity_poly.entity_id
_entity_poly.type
_entity_poly.pdbx_seq_one_letter_code
_entity_poly.pdbx_strand_id
1 'polypeptide(L)'
;MNELEAAKTKDPFYIIAHMANNRETLDWAVSQGADGIESDFQFNNDGYPSVIEHGWPCDCRVNIYKDSICRHGLHGSCSGSKARNDPTAHVRHVAQLKGVALFIIDSKIKAKLGNRLVKAGKKTISFLDKNLFKYGYKGKVIIGSSKVDTFEYIKGAVIAANNSANKDHYFFTFDGEGDDYKNIINEEHGMTYIWTLDKESSMKDYINRNVQGIITNRIALAKRVAVSMGVTMANVSTPIPTSKFSTPPVDKCDCDYHKGGCTISWPAPSKKACKCRYKDLMWTCEGSLVDCDVSLPKCLNPDASKEACQLGQGDCDGYQEELH
;
A
#
# COMPACT_ATOMS: atom_id res chain seq x y z
N MET A 1 27.57 25.50 -10.38
CA MET A 1 27.44 24.45 -9.35
C MET A 1 26.22 23.64 -9.76
N ASN A 2 26.43 22.49 -10.40
CA ASN A 2 25.39 21.77 -11.14
C ASN A 2 24.43 21.03 -10.19
N GLU A 3 23.13 21.18 -10.42
CA GLU A 3 22.04 20.44 -9.76
C GLU A 3 22.13 18.91 -9.94
N LEU A 4 22.99 18.43 -10.84
CA LEU A 4 23.26 17.00 -11.07
C LEU A 4 24.16 16.33 -10.01
N GLU A 5 24.84 17.07 -9.14
CA GLU A 5 25.66 16.48 -8.06
C GLU A 5 24.92 16.33 -6.73
N ALA A 6 23.67 16.83 -6.62
CA ALA A 6 22.87 16.72 -5.40
C ALA A 6 22.10 15.38 -5.27
N ALA A 7 22.05 14.55 -6.32
CA ALA A 7 21.30 13.28 -6.34
C ALA A 7 22.12 12.06 -5.86
N LYS A 8 23.01 12.23 -4.88
CA LYS A 8 23.83 11.13 -4.31
C LYS A 8 23.56 10.82 -2.84
N THR A 9 22.52 11.37 -2.25
CA THR A 9 21.93 10.76 -1.05
C THR A 9 20.90 9.74 -1.53
N LYS A 10 21.26 8.45 -1.55
CA LYS A 10 20.24 7.39 -1.68
C LYS A 10 19.20 7.64 -0.59
N ASP A 11 17.94 7.84 -0.97
CA ASP A 11 16.84 8.15 -0.05
C ASP A 11 16.88 7.22 1.17
N PRO A 12 16.43 7.68 2.35
CA PRO A 12 16.46 6.84 3.54
C PRO A 12 15.72 5.51 3.28
N PHE A 13 16.39 4.41 3.62
CA PHE A 13 16.02 3.08 3.18
C PHE A 13 15.54 2.22 4.36
N TYR A 14 14.46 1.47 4.13
CA TYR A 14 13.86 0.62 5.13
C TYR A 14 14.30 -0.84 4.98
N ILE A 15 14.76 -1.44 6.07
CA ILE A 15 14.92 -2.88 6.23
C ILE A 15 13.72 -3.39 7.00
N ILE A 16 12.80 -4.03 6.28
CA ILE A 16 11.49 -4.41 6.76
C ILE A 16 11.49 -5.91 7.11
N ALA A 17 11.19 -6.22 8.37
CA ALA A 17 11.09 -7.60 8.82
C ALA A 17 9.81 -8.25 8.31
N HIS A 18 9.95 -9.31 7.51
CA HIS A 18 8.83 -10.08 6.94
C HIS A 18 8.16 -10.98 7.98
N MET A 19 6.82 -11.08 7.95
CA MET A 19 6.01 -11.97 8.78
C MET A 19 6.35 -11.86 10.27
N ALA A 20 6.63 -10.64 10.76
CA ALA A 20 7.03 -10.41 12.14
C ALA A 20 5.80 -10.43 13.07
N ASN A 21 5.18 -11.61 13.18
CA ASN A 21 3.83 -11.84 13.70
C ASN A 21 3.73 -12.14 15.19
N ASN A 22 4.86 -12.15 15.92
CA ASN A 22 4.89 -12.46 17.33
C ASN A 22 5.98 -11.67 18.06
N ARG A 23 5.97 -11.71 19.38
CA ARG A 23 6.92 -10.94 20.19
C ARG A 23 8.37 -11.35 19.95
N GLU A 24 8.63 -12.64 19.84
CA GLU A 24 9.99 -13.15 19.65
C GLU A 24 10.55 -12.78 18.26
N THR A 25 9.73 -12.82 17.20
CA THR A 25 10.14 -12.35 15.87
C THR A 25 10.42 -10.85 15.88
N LEU A 26 9.57 -10.05 16.53
CA LEU A 26 9.74 -8.61 16.64
C LEU A 26 11.04 -8.24 17.37
N ASP A 27 11.25 -8.79 18.57
CA ASP A 27 12.43 -8.54 19.38
C ASP A 27 13.70 -8.97 18.64
N TRP A 28 13.67 -10.14 18.01
CA TRP A 28 14.78 -10.62 17.21
C TRP A 28 15.05 -9.72 16.00
N ALA A 29 14.04 -9.38 15.20
CA ALA A 29 14.22 -8.58 13.99
C ALA A 29 14.81 -7.20 14.29
N VAL A 30 14.32 -6.50 15.32
CA VAL A 30 14.87 -5.22 15.75
C VAL A 30 16.31 -5.40 16.24
N SER A 31 16.62 -6.48 16.97
CA SER A 31 18.01 -6.78 17.38
C SER A 31 18.96 -7.00 16.18
N GLN A 32 18.45 -7.50 15.06
CA GLN A 32 19.20 -7.67 13.81
C GLN A 32 19.31 -6.36 13.01
N GLY A 33 18.59 -5.32 13.42
CA GLY A 33 18.65 -3.98 12.85
C GLY A 33 17.55 -3.64 11.85
N ALA A 34 16.39 -4.30 11.95
CA ALA A 34 15.19 -3.85 11.25
C ALA A 34 14.75 -2.48 11.76
N ASP A 35 14.41 -1.58 10.84
CA ASP A 35 13.75 -0.29 11.10
C ASP A 35 12.33 -0.25 10.52
N GLY A 36 11.95 -1.27 9.75
CA GLY A 36 10.58 -1.55 9.33
C GLY A 36 10.10 -2.90 9.85
N ILE A 37 8.80 -3.02 10.09
CA ILE A 37 8.13 -4.27 10.49
C ILE A 37 6.95 -4.48 9.54
N GLU A 38 6.74 -5.70 9.05
CA GLU A 38 5.50 -6.13 8.41
C GLU A 38 4.83 -7.20 9.31
N SER A 39 3.51 -7.15 9.42
CA SER A 39 2.75 -8.17 10.15
C SER A 39 1.41 -8.44 9.47
N ASP A 40 1.02 -9.71 9.51
CA ASP A 40 -0.16 -10.24 8.86
C ASP A 40 -1.40 -10.15 9.75
N PHE A 41 -2.32 -9.26 9.42
CA PHE A 41 -3.55 -9.05 10.18
C PHE A 41 -4.70 -9.86 9.61
N GLN A 42 -5.19 -10.81 10.39
CA GLN A 42 -6.44 -11.51 10.11
C GLN A 42 -7.61 -10.77 10.74
N PHE A 43 -8.77 -10.86 10.10
CA PHE A 43 -9.99 -10.17 10.52
C PHE A 43 -11.12 -11.16 10.80
N ASN A 44 -11.88 -10.88 11.85
CA ASN A 44 -13.11 -11.61 12.13
C ASN A 44 -14.25 -11.18 11.18
N ASN A 45 -15.41 -11.84 11.29
CA ASN A 45 -16.57 -11.55 10.45
C ASN A 45 -17.10 -10.11 10.62
N ASP A 46 -16.79 -9.42 11.72
CA ASP A 46 -17.17 -8.03 11.93
C ASP A 46 -16.15 -7.03 11.36
N GLY A 47 -15.09 -7.52 10.71
CA GLY A 47 -14.02 -6.70 10.17
C GLY A 47 -13.10 -6.11 11.23
N TYR A 48 -12.98 -6.74 12.40
CA TYR A 48 -12.06 -6.31 13.45
C TYR A 48 -10.79 -7.17 13.42
N PRO A 49 -9.58 -6.58 13.61
CA PRO A 49 -8.34 -7.34 13.78
C PRO A 49 -8.47 -8.41 14.87
N SER A 50 -8.30 -9.68 14.50
CA SER A 50 -8.59 -10.79 15.40
C SER A 50 -7.37 -11.62 15.76
N VAL A 51 -6.45 -11.79 14.81
CA VAL A 51 -5.25 -12.62 15.00
C VAL A 51 -4.13 -12.04 14.13
N ILE A 52 -2.89 -12.09 14.64
CA ILE A 52 -1.70 -11.84 13.83
C ILE A 52 -1.18 -13.20 13.34
N GLU A 53 -1.33 -13.50 12.05
CA GLU A 53 -0.98 -14.79 11.43
C GLU A 53 -1.04 -14.70 9.90
N HIS A 54 0.03 -15.10 9.21
CA HIS A 54 0.06 -15.19 7.75
C HIS A 54 -0.93 -16.23 7.21
N GLY A 55 -0.80 -17.48 7.65
CA GLY A 55 -1.45 -18.64 7.04
C GLY A 55 -0.54 -19.36 6.04
N TRP A 56 -1.09 -20.33 5.31
CA TRP A 56 -0.38 -21.15 4.34
C TRP A 56 -0.81 -20.80 2.90
N PRO A 57 0.09 -20.78 1.90
CA PRO A 57 1.56 -21.04 1.93
C PRO A 57 2.42 -19.84 2.38
N CYS A 58 3.73 -20.03 2.61
CA CYS A 58 4.69 -19.00 3.06
C CYS A 58 6.17 -19.40 2.91
N ASP A 59 7.09 -18.45 3.10
CA ASP A 59 8.55 -18.64 3.02
C ASP A 59 9.11 -19.53 4.14
N CYS A 60 8.58 -19.45 5.36
CA CYS A 60 9.17 -20.11 6.54
C CYS A 60 9.09 -21.63 6.56
N ARG A 61 8.62 -22.28 5.48
CA ARG A 61 8.72 -23.73 5.30
C ARG A 61 9.73 -24.19 4.26
N VAL A 62 10.19 -23.30 3.37
CA VAL A 62 11.07 -23.68 2.24
C VAL A 62 12.40 -22.94 2.40
N ASN A 63 13.51 -23.69 2.49
CA ASN A 63 14.87 -23.15 2.59
C ASN A 63 15.08 -22.12 3.72
N ILE A 64 14.87 -22.55 4.97
CA ILE A 64 15.08 -21.70 6.13
C ILE A 64 16.58 -21.52 6.39
N TYR A 65 17.12 -20.36 6.00
CA TYR A 65 18.47 -19.94 6.39
C TYR A 65 18.65 -19.94 7.91
N LYS A 66 19.87 -20.16 8.40
CA LYS A 66 20.14 -20.17 9.85
C LYS A 66 19.87 -18.81 10.50
N ASP A 67 20.08 -17.73 9.76
CA ASP A 67 19.91 -16.33 10.12
C ASP A 67 18.59 -15.75 9.56
N SER A 68 17.50 -16.52 9.68
CA SER A 68 16.18 -16.16 9.16
C SER A 68 15.16 -15.96 10.29
N ILE A 69 14.30 -14.95 10.14
CA ILE A 69 13.19 -14.66 11.07
C ILE A 69 12.31 -15.90 11.31
N CYS A 70 12.20 -16.77 10.31
CA CYS A 70 11.45 -18.01 10.37
C CYS A 70 11.91 -18.98 11.46
N ARG A 71 13.14 -18.85 11.98
CA ARG A 71 13.66 -19.67 13.10
C ARG A 71 13.39 -19.06 14.47
N HIS A 72 12.95 -17.82 14.54
CA HIS A 72 12.77 -17.06 15.77
C HIS A 72 11.27 -16.80 15.96
N GLY A 73 10.66 -17.34 17.01
CA GLY A 73 9.22 -17.20 17.29
C GLY A 73 8.27 -17.97 16.36
N LEU A 74 8.55 -18.03 15.06
CA LEU A 74 7.72 -18.79 14.10
C LEU A 74 8.04 -20.30 14.10
N HIS A 75 9.27 -20.68 14.50
CA HIS A 75 9.74 -22.08 14.54
C HIS A 75 9.46 -22.88 13.25
N GLY A 76 9.62 -22.25 12.09
CA GLY A 76 9.32 -22.83 10.77
C GLY A 76 7.82 -22.99 10.47
N SER A 77 6.96 -22.34 11.26
CA SER A 77 5.52 -22.33 11.05
C SER A 77 5.02 -20.95 10.62
N CYS A 78 4.01 -20.94 9.75
CA CYS A 78 3.30 -19.72 9.32
C CYS A 78 1.84 -19.73 9.75
N SER A 79 1.43 -20.79 10.42
CA SER A 79 0.08 -20.96 10.95
C SER A 79 0.07 -21.79 12.23
N GLY A 80 -1.05 -21.76 12.94
CA GLY A 80 -1.27 -22.50 14.17
C GLY A 80 -0.79 -21.75 15.42
N SER A 81 -0.89 -22.41 16.58
CA SER A 81 -0.72 -21.77 17.89
C SER A 81 0.62 -21.05 18.11
N LYS A 82 1.69 -21.47 17.42
CA LYS A 82 3.01 -20.82 17.49
C LYS A 82 3.09 -19.53 16.66
N ALA A 83 2.29 -19.41 15.61
CA ALA A 83 2.29 -18.24 14.73
C ALA A 83 1.18 -17.23 15.08
N ARG A 84 0.08 -17.69 15.70
CA ARG A 84 -1.07 -16.88 16.08
C ARG A 84 -0.80 -16.05 17.33
N ASN A 85 -1.02 -14.73 17.24
CA ASN A 85 -0.92 -13.84 18.40
C ASN A 85 -2.12 -12.92 18.55
N ASP A 86 -2.31 -12.46 19.80
CA ASP A 86 -3.27 -11.41 20.14
C ASP A 86 -2.85 -10.09 19.47
N PRO A 87 -3.69 -9.51 18.60
CA PRO A 87 -3.36 -8.27 17.91
C PRO A 87 -3.06 -7.10 18.87
N THR A 88 -3.78 -7.03 20.00
CA THR A 88 -3.64 -5.89 20.93
C THR A 88 -2.28 -5.90 21.61
N ALA A 89 -1.87 -7.05 22.14
CA ALA A 89 -0.54 -7.25 22.73
C ALA A 89 0.56 -7.03 21.69
N HIS A 90 0.36 -7.53 20.45
CA HIS A 90 1.31 -7.39 19.36
C HIS A 90 1.59 -5.92 19.01
N VAL A 91 0.56 -5.13 18.70
CA VAL A 91 0.76 -3.72 18.31
C VAL A 91 1.27 -2.84 19.45
N ARG A 92 0.89 -3.15 20.69
CA ARG A 92 1.44 -2.46 21.87
C ARG A 92 2.93 -2.77 22.05
N HIS A 93 3.34 -3.99 21.75
CA HIS A 93 4.75 -4.36 21.77
C HIS A 93 5.52 -3.60 20.68
N VAL A 94 4.98 -3.54 19.44
CA VAL A 94 5.56 -2.73 18.35
C VAL A 94 5.74 -1.27 18.77
N ALA A 95 4.76 -0.67 19.44
CA ALA A 95 4.84 0.71 19.92
C ALA A 95 6.00 0.98 20.88
N GLN A 96 6.48 -0.06 21.58
CA GLN A 96 7.55 0.02 22.58
C GLN A 96 8.93 -0.31 22.00
N LEU A 97 9.00 -0.85 20.77
CA LEU A 97 10.27 -1.13 20.11
C LEU A 97 10.96 0.17 19.73
N LYS A 98 12.26 0.27 20.07
CA LYS A 98 13.08 1.41 19.69
C LYS A 98 13.59 1.26 18.27
N GLY A 99 13.59 2.34 17.51
CA GLY A 99 14.16 2.38 16.16
C GLY A 99 13.25 1.87 15.04
N VAL A 100 12.02 1.44 15.36
CA VAL A 100 11.03 1.09 14.32
C VAL A 100 10.44 2.37 13.75
N ALA A 101 10.82 2.67 12.51
CA ALA A 101 10.40 3.83 11.74
C ALA A 101 9.15 3.56 10.89
N LEU A 102 8.92 2.30 10.49
CA LEU A 102 7.81 1.89 9.65
C LEU A 102 7.12 0.63 10.16
N PHE A 103 5.79 0.61 10.15
CA PHE A 103 4.99 -0.57 10.44
C PHE A 103 3.97 -0.80 9.33
N ILE A 104 4.11 -1.91 8.61
CA ILE A 104 3.23 -2.34 7.53
C ILE A 104 2.21 -3.31 8.09
N ILE A 105 0.94 -3.00 7.87
CA ILE A 105 -0.21 -3.82 8.22
C ILE A 105 -0.60 -4.57 6.95
N ASP A 106 -0.12 -5.79 6.76
CA ASP A 106 -0.57 -6.66 5.68
C ASP A 106 -1.97 -7.17 6.05
N SER A 107 -2.98 -6.53 5.48
CA SER A 107 -4.37 -6.86 5.80
C SER A 107 -4.79 -8.08 5.00
N LYS A 108 -4.88 -9.24 5.65
CA LYS A 108 -5.49 -10.48 5.08
C LYS A 108 -7.02 -10.41 5.04
N ILE A 109 -7.54 -9.24 4.66
CA ILE A 109 -8.96 -8.95 4.50
C ILE A 109 -9.48 -9.66 3.25
N LYS A 110 -10.75 -10.06 3.27
CA LYS A 110 -11.36 -10.84 2.17
C LYS A 110 -12.58 -10.11 1.63
N ALA A 111 -12.71 -10.03 0.31
CA ALA A 111 -13.85 -9.38 -0.36
C ALA A 111 -15.22 -9.91 0.10
N LYS A 112 -15.29 -11.16 0.57
CA LYS A 112 -16.50 -11.78 1.16
C LYS A 112 -17.09 -11.02 2.37
N LEU A 113 -16.36 -10.08 2.97
CA LEU A 113 -16.94 -9.20 3.99
C LEU A 113 -18.01 -8.25 3.41
N GLY A 114 -17.98 -8.02 2.10
CA GLY A 114 -18.98 -7.23 1.36
C GLY A 114 -19.11 -5.81 1.89
N ASN A 115 -20.33 -5.39 2.20
CA ASN A 115 -20.64 -4.06 2.74
C ASN A 115 -19.95 -3.73 4.08
N ARG A 116 -19.31 -4.71 4.75
CA ARG A 116 -18.54 -4.50 5.98
C ARG A 116 -17.10 -4.04 5.74
N LEU A 117 -16.59 -4.06 4.50
CA LEU A 117 -15.21 -3.66 4.20
C LEU A 117 -14.89 -2.22 4.65
N VAL A 118 -15.77 -1.26 4.37
CA VAL A 118 -15.61 0.13 4.85
C VAL A 118 -15.53 0.19 6.38
N LYS A 119 -16.40 -0.56 7.07
CA LYS A 119 -16.41 -0.63 8.54
C LYS A 119 -15.13 -1.28 9.06
N ALA A 120 -14.59 -2.27 8.36
CA ALA A 120 -13.35 -2.93 8.71
C ALA A 120 -12.16 -1.97 8.65
N GLY A 121 -12.03 -1.19 7.56
CA GLY A 121 -10.97 -0.18 7.43
C GLY A 121 -11.01 0.87 8.53
N LYS A 122 -12.22 1.38 8.84
CA LYS A 122 -12.41 2.32 9.96
C LYS A 122 -12.01 1.73 11.30
N LYS A 123 -12.33 0.44 11.53
CA LYS A 123 -11.96 -0.28 12.75
C LYS A 123 -10.45 -0.48 12.86
N THR A 124 -9.74 -0.74 11.75
CA THR A 124 -8.27 -0.85 11.75
C THR A 124 -7.63 0.44 12.25
N ILE A 125 -8.02 1.60 11.72
CA ILE A 125 -7.46 2.89 12.18
C ILE A 125 -7.78 3.14 13.65
N SER A 126 -9.03 2.95 14.06
CA SER A 126 -9.42 3.12 15.47
C SER A 126 -8.64 2.18 16.40
N PHE A 127 -8.38 0.95 15.96
CA PHE A 127 -7.58 -0.02 16.69
C PHE A 127 -6.13 0.43 16.85
N LEU A 128 -5.49 0.93 15.78
CA LEU A 128 -4.10 1.40 15.79
C LEU A 128 -3.94 2.70 16.58
N ASP A 129 -4.85 3.67 16.43
CA ASP A 129 -4.83 4.88 17.26
C ASP A 129 -4.86 4.54 18.75
N LYS A 130 -5.73 3.59 19.13
CA LYS A 130 -5.92 3.18 20.52
C LYS A 130 -4.76 2.36 21.07
N ASN A 131 -4.19 1.45 20.29
CA ASN A 131 -3.27 0.43 20.81
C ASN A 131 -1.82 0.56 20.31
N LEU A 132 -1.57 1.32 19.25
CA LEU A 132 -0.23 1.61 18.72
C LEU A 132 0.19 3.05 19.09
N PHE A 133 -0.50 4.05 18.55
CA PHE A 133 -0.10 5.46 18.73
C PHE A 133 -0.27 5.95 20.16
N LYS A 134 -1.39 5.65 20.82
CA LYS A 134 -1.57 5.96 22.26
C LYS A 134 -0.53 5.26 23.16
N TYR A 135 0.11 4.20 22.66
CA TYR A 135 1.17 3.48 23.36
C TYR A 135 2.59 3.98 23.02
N GLY A 136 2.69 5.08 22.26
CA GLY A 136 3.95 5.81 22.08
C GLY A 136 4.66 5.55 20.75
N TYR A 137 4.06 4.83 19.81
CA TYR A 137 4.62 4.69 18.47
C TYR A 137 4.69 6.05 17.77
N LYS A 138 5.84 6.37 17.15
CA LYS A 138 6.10 7.65 16.47
C LYS A 138 6.41 7.49 14.98
N GLY A 139 6.62 6.27 14.51
CA GLY A 139 6.93 5.98 13.12
C GLY A 139 5.72 6.13 12.20
N LYS A 140 5.88 5.69 10.97
CA LYS A 140 4.84 5.67 9.94
C LYS A 140 4.16 4.30 9.90
N VAL A 141 2.93 4.28 9.41
CA VAL A 141 2.12 3.07 9.23
C VAL A 141 1.63 3.00 7.81
N ILE A 142 1.89 1.89 7.13
CA ILE A 142 1.30 1.57 5.83
C ILE A 142 0.19 0.54 6.05
N ILE A 143 -1.03 0.87 5.64
CA ILE A 143 -2.15 -0.07 5.59
C ILE A 143 -2.16 -0.71 4.20
N GLY A 144 -1.71 -1.97 4.12
CA GLY A 144 -1.67 -2.75 2.89
C GLY A 144 -2.92 -3.60 2.70
N SER A 145 -3.28 -3.85 1.44
CA SER A 145 -4.23 -4.87 1.05
C SER A 145 -3.82 -5.55 -0.25
N SER A 146 -3.84 -6.87 -0.28
CA SER A 146 -3.35 -7.65 -1.42
C SER A 146 -4.14 -7.50 -2.74
N LYS A 147 -5.37 -6.97 -2.72
CA LYS A 147 -6.25 -6.97 -3.91
C LYS A 147 -7.14 -5.74 -4.03
N VAL A 148 -7.36 -5.30 -5.27
CA VAL A 148 -8.23 -4.16 -5.59
C VAL A 148 -9.70 -4.42 -5.27
N ASP A 149 -10.16 -5.67 -5.30
CA ASP A 149 -11.54 -6.04 -4.91
C ASP A 149 -11.85 -5.77 -3.43
N THR A 150 -10.83 -5.44 -2.64
CA THR A 150 -10.96 -4.97 -1.26
C THR A 150 -10.81 -3.45 -1.14
N PHE A 151 -10.91 -2.68 -2.23
CA PHE A 151 -10.74 -1.22 -2.24
C PHE A 151 -11.55 -0.48 -1.17
N GLU A 152 -12.80 -0.91 -0.93
CA GLU A 152 -13.66 -0.32 0.09
C GLU A 152 -13.09 -0.44 1.52
N TYR A 153 -12.22 -1.42 1.79
CA TYR A 153 -11.46 -1.49 3.04
C TYR A 153 -10.45 -0.34 3.16
N ILE A 154 -9.61 -0.15 2.13
CA ILE A 154 -8.63 0.95 2.10
C ILE A 154 -9.36 2.30 2.17
N LYS A 155 -10.43 2.50 1.41
CA LYS A 155 -11.27 3.70 1.48
C LYS A 155 -11.81 3.96 2.88
N GLY A 156 -12.30 2.93 3.57
CA GLY A 156 -12.73 3.04 4.96
C GLY A 156 -11.61 3.47 5.90
N ALA A 157 -10.41 2.93 5.69
CA ALA A 157 -9.22 3.31 6.45
C ALA A 157 -8.80 4.75 6.18
N VAL A 158 -8.74 5.20 4.93
CA VAL A 158 -8.44 6.59 4.54
C VAL A 158 -9.40 7.57 5.21
N ILE A 159 -10.71 7.31 5.16
CA ILE A 159 -11.72 8.16 5.81
C ILE A 159 -11.47 8.28 7.31
N ALA A 160 -11.15 7.18 7.99
CA ALA A 160 -10.87 7.21 9.43
C ALA A 160 -9.53 7.90 9.74
N ALA A 161 -8.49 7.64 8.96
CA ALA A 161 -7.16 8.22 9.14
C ALA A 161 -7.18 9.74 8.98
N ASN A 162 -7.91 10.27 7.99
CA ASN A 162 -8.05 11.71 7.78
C ASN A 162 -8.69 12.45 8.97
N ASN A 163 -9.48 11.73 9.78
CA ASN A 163 -10.10 12.25 11.00
C ASN A 163 -9.30 11.92 12.28
N SER A 164 -8.16 11.23 12.15
CA SER A 164 -7.29 10.87 13.26
C SER A 164 -6.34 12.02 13.61
N ALA A 165 -6.01 12.13 14.90
CA ALA A 165 -4.89 12.97 15.34
C ALA A 165 -3.53 12.51 14.77
N ASN A 166 -3.44 11.26 14.30
CA ASN A 166 -2.23 10.66 13.73
C ASN A 166 -2.28 10.61 12.19
N LYS A 167 -3.14 11.41 11.54
CA LYS A 167 -3.33 11.38 10.07
C LYS A 167 -2.03 11.38 9.26
N ASP A 168 -1.03 12.16 9.68
CA ASP A 168 0.25 12.31 8.97
C ASP A 168 1.20 11.11 9.15
N HIS A 169 0.76 10.10 9.89
CA HIS A 169 1.46 8.83 10.07
C HIS A 169 0.89 7.69 9.22
N TYR A 170 -0.29 7.86 8.61
CA TYR A 170 -0.96 6.81 7.86
C TYR A 170 -0.75 6.93 6.35
N PHE A 171 -0.40 5.81 5.73
CA PHE A 171 -0.20 5.62 4.30
C PHE A 171 -0.91 4.33 3.86
N PHE A 172 -1.15 4.18 2.56
CA PHE A 172 -2.01 3.10 2.03
C PHE A 172 -1.39 2.51 0.78
N THR A 173 -1.58 1.21 0.57
CA THR A 173 -1.06 0.51 -0.61
C THR A 173 -1.94 -0.68 -0.99
N PHE A 174 -1.88 -1.06 -2.26
CA PHE A 174 -2.24 -2.40 -2.72
C PHE A 174 -0.94 -3.10 -3.12
N ASP A 175 -0.67 -4.26 -2.56
CA ASP A 175 0.67 -4.92 -2.61
C ASP A 175 0.64 -6.32 -3.25
N GLY A 176 -0.48 -6.73 -3.85
CA GLY A 176 -0.59 -7.93 -4.68
C GLY A 176 -0.78 -7.61 -6.16
N GLU A 177 0.15 -8.10 -7.00
CA GLU A 177 0.12 -8.00 -8.46
C GLU A 177 -0.86 -9.02 -9.09
N GLY A 178 -2.15 -8.89 -8.77
CA GLY A 178 -3.23 -9.66 -9.41
C GLY A 178 -4.03 -8.79 -10.37
N ASP A 179 -3.78 -8.98 -11.66
CA ASP A 179 -4.42 -8.46 -12.88
C ASP A 179 -4.95 -7.00 -12.83
N ASP A 180 -4.22 -6.14 -13.55
CA ASP A 180 -4.67 -4.87 -14.13
C ASP A 180 -4.33 -3.55 -13.41
N TYR A 181 -3.04 -3.37 -13.05
CA TYR A 181 -2.47 -2.07 -12.67
C TYR A 181 -1.62 -1.42 -13.78
N LYS A 182 -1.63 -1.97 -15.01
CA LYS A 182 -0.85 -1.42 -16.13
C LYS A 182 -1.28 0.01 -16.52
N ASN A 183 -2.48 0.44 -16.14
CA ASN A 183 -3.01 1.76 -16.44
C ASN A 183 -2.85 2.79 -15.31
N ILE A 184 -2.17 2.46 -14.20
CA ILE A 184 -1.89 3.40 -13.09
C ILE A 184 -0.41 3.81 -13.08
N ILE A 185 0.36 3.39 -14.10
CA ILE A 185 1.75 3.80 -14.29
C ILE A 185 1.80 4.93 -15.32
N ASN A 186 1.24 6.07 -14.97
CA ASN A 186 1.69 7.34 -15.53
C ASN A 186 1.74 8.35 -14.37
N GLU A 187 2.99 8.61 -13.97
CA GLU A 187 3.45 9.83 -13.29
C GLU A 187 2.86 10.12 -11.91
N GLU A 188 3.49 9.52 -10.89
CA GLU A 188 3.97 10.16 -9.65
C GLU A 188 4.27 9.04 -8.62
N HIS A 189 5.54 8.73 -8.37
CA HIS A 189 5.90 7.53 -7.61
C HIS A 189 5.78 7.75 -6.09
N GLY A 190 4.93 6.96 -5.43
CA GLY A 190 4.99 6.76 -3.99
C GLY A 190 6.21 5.93 -3.58
N MET A 191 6.36 5.66 -2.28
CA MET A 191 7.40 4.77 -1.77
C MET A 191 7.34 3.40 -2.47
N THR A 192 8.44 2.99 -3.08
CA THR A 192 8.62 1.68 -3.70
C THR A 192 9.39 0.77 -2.74
N TYR A 193 8.82 -0.38 -2.41
CA TYR A 193 9.50 -1.44 -1.67
C TYR A 193 9.26 -2.78 -2.37
N ILE A 194 10.14 -3.73 -2.11
CA ILE A 194 10.11 -5.06 -2.74
C ILE A 194 10.12 -6.16 -1.69
N TRP A 195 9.41 -7.24 -1.99
CA TRP A 195 9.27 -8.40 -1.12
C TRP A 195 9.30 -9.71 -1.94
N THR A 196 9.67 -10.86 -1.39
CA THR A 196 10.56 -11.04 -0.23
C THR A 196 11.97 -11.33 -0.75
N LEU A 197 12.97 -10.52 -0.38
CA LEU A 197 14.35 -10.68 -0.85
C LEU A 197 15.25 -11.25 0.24
N ASP A 198 15.75 -12.47 0.05
CA ASP A 198 16.65 -13.16 0.99
C ASP A 198 18.05 -13.45 0.44
N LYS A 199 18.29 -13.12 -0.84
CA LYS A 199 19.58 -13.31 -1.51
C LYS A 199 20.32 -11.99 -1.62
N GLU A 200 21.58 -11.97 -1.22
CA GLU A 200 22.45 -10.79 -1.31
C GLU A 200 22.50 -10.20 -2.72
N SER A 201 22.61 -11.04 -3.75
CA SER A 201 22.64 -10.59 -5.15
C SER A 201 21.36 -9.84 -5.54
N SER A 202 20.19 -10.33 -5.11
CA SER A 202 18.90 -9.69 -5.36
C SER A 202 18.76 -8.39 -4.57
N MET A 203 19.18 -8.36 -3.29
CA MET A 203 19.20 -7.13 -2.50
C MET A 203 20.04 -6.05 -3.18
N LYS A 204 21.24 -6.40 -3.68
CA LYS A 204 22.11 -5.47 -4.42
C LYS A 204 21.45 -4.94 -5.70
N ASP A 205 20.82 -5.82 -6.47
CA ASP A 205 20.13 -5.43 -7.72
C ASP A 205 19.01 -4.42 -7.44
N TYR A 206 18.12 -4.70 -6.50
CA TYR A 206 17.00 -3.79 -6.20
C TYR A 206 17.44 -2.49 -5.52
N ILE A 207 18.48 -2.51 -4.67
CA ILE A 207 19.07 -1.27 -4.14
C ILE A 207 19.65 -0.41 -5.27
N ASN A 208 20.30 -1.00 -6.28
CA ASN A 208 20.79 -0.25 -7.45
C ASN A 208 19.65 0.29 -8.33
N ARG A 209 18.47 -0.33 -8.27
CA ARG A 209 17.23 0.15 -8.92
C ARG A 209 16.47 1.17 -8.07
N ASN A 210 17.08 1.68 -6.99
CA ASN A 210 16.55 2.74 -6.15
C ASN A 210 15.21 2.42 -5.46
N VAL A 211 14.96 1.16 -5.09
CA VAL A 211 13.87 0.86 -4.15
C VAL A 211 14.17 1.52 -2.80
N GLN A 212 13.14 1.99 -2.10
CA GLN A 212 13.27 2.62 -0.78
C GLN A 212 13.11 1.63 0.38
N GLY A 213 12.75 0.37 0.11
CA GLY A 213 12.69 -0.65 1.17
C GLY A 213 12.75 -2.08 0.66
N ILE A 214 13.24 -2.97 1.51
CA ILE A 214 13.25 -4.41 1.28
C ILE A 214 12.53 -5.09 2.44
N ILE A 215 11.50 -5.86 2.13
CA ILE A 215 10.93 -6.87 3.02
C ILE A 215 11.78 -8.15 2.89
N THR A 216 12.27 -8.65 4.01
CA THR A 216 13.21 -9.78 4.04
C THR A 216 13.02 -10.67 5.27
N ASN A 217 13.32 -11.96 5.11
CA ASN A 217 13.49 -12.88 6.23
C ASN A 217 14.91 -12.80 6.83
N ARG A 218 15.89 -12.17 6.16
CA ARG A 218 17.31 -12.11 6.55
C ARG A 218 17.79 -10.68 6.85
N ILE A 219 17.24 -10.11 7.93
CA ILE A 219 17.41 -8.71 8.34
C ILE A 219 18.90 -8.31 8.46
N ALA A 220 19.71 -9.08 9.17
CA ALA A 220 21.12 -8.74 9.37
C ALA A 220 21.94 -8.76 8.06
N LEU A 221 21.57 -9.61 7.11
CA LEU A 221 22.17 -9.61 5.78
C LEU A 221 21.77 -8.35 5.02
N ALA A 222 20.48 -8.05 4.95
CA ALA A 222 19.97 -6.89 4.22
C ALA A 222 20.57 -5.58 4.73
N LYS A 223 20.67 -5.41 6.05
CA LYS A 223 21.35 -4.25 6.67
C LYS A 223 22.82 -4.17 6.26
N ARG A 224 23.56 -5.28 6.29
CA ARG A 224 24.97 -5.32 5.87
C ARG A 224 25.13 -4.91 4.40
N VAL A 225 24.26 -5.43 3.53
CA VAL A 225 24.26 -5.10 2.11
C VAL A 225 23.98 -3.61 1.91
N ALA A 226 22.91 -3.07 2.51
CA ALA A 226 22.57 -1.65 2.44
C ALA A 226 23.74 -0.75 2.89
N VAL A 227 24.35 -1.04 4.04
CA VAL A 227 25.51 -0.29 4.55
C VAL A 227 26.71 -0.39 3.61
N SER A 228 27.04 -1.58 3.10
CA SER A 228 28.14 -1.75 2.14
C SER A 228 27.92 -1.02 0.81
N MET A 229 26.66 -0.73 0.48
CA MET A 229 26.27 0.02 -0.71
C MET A 229 26.11 1.53 -0.46
N GLY A 230 26.48 2.01 0.73
CA GLY A 230 26.43 3.42 1.10
C GLY A 230 25.01 3.98 1.21
N VAL A 231 24.02 3.14 1.52
CA VAL A 231 22.63 3.56 1.71
C VAL A 231 22.44 4.12 3.11
N THR A 232 21.68 5.21 3.25
CA THR A 232 21.30 5.76 4.56
C THR A 232 20.06 5.04 5.08
N MET A 233 20.09 4.56 6.31
CA MET A 233 18.94 3.89 6.94
C MET A 233 17.84 4.89 7.33
N ALA A 234 16.59 4.46 7.25
CA ALA A 234 15.46 5.26 7.68
C ALA A 234 15.41 5.43 9.21
N ASN A 235 14.68 6.44 9.66
CA ASN A 235 14.38 6.68 11.07
C ASN A 235 12.94 7.22 11.21
N VAL A 236 12.48 7.39 12.46
CA VAL A 236 11.09 7.81 12.75
C VAL A 236 10.68 9.15 12.13
N SER A 237 11.63 10.00 11.75
CA SER A 237 11.40 11.28 11.09
C SER A 237 11.49 11.20 9.57
N THR A 238 11.89 10.05 9.01
CA THR A 238 11.95 9.83 7.57
C THR A 238 10.56 10.01 6.95
N PRO A 239 10.39 10.91 5.96
CA PRO A 239 9.14 11.04 5.23
C PRO A 239 8.92 9.83 4.33
N ILE A 240 7.65 9.47 4.12
CA ILE A 240 7.26 8.47 3.12
C ILE A 240 6.89 9.24 1.86
N PRO A 241 7.59 9.05 0.73
CA PRO A 241 7.16 9.59 -0.55
C PRO A 241 5.74 9.11 -0.85
N THR A 242 4.84 10.05 -1.11
CA THR A 242 3.48 9.76 -1.55
C THR A 242 3.38 10.04 -3.04
N SER A 243 2.78 9.14 -3.80
CA SER A 243 2.22 9.51 -5.09
C SER A 243 1.15 10.55 -4.82
N LYS A 244 1.17 11.73 -5.46
CA LYS A 244 -0.02 12.57 -5.45
C LYS A 244 -0.96 11.99 -6.49
N PHE A 245 -1.62 10.89 -6.13
CA PHE A 245 -2.93 10.69 -6.70
C PHE A 245 -3.80 11.77 -6.07
N SER A 246 -4.07 12.84 -6.80
CA SER A 246 -5.15 13.74 -6.41
C SER A 246 -6.41 12.88 -6.37
N THR A 247 -6.86 12.50 -5.18
CA THR A 247 -8.19 11.93 -5.03
C THR A 247 -9.17 12.95 -5.62
N PRO A 248 -9.91 12.61 -6.68
CA PRO A 248 -10.88 13.53 -7.23
C PRO A 248 -11.86 13.94 -6.11
N PRO A 249 -12.24 15.21 -6.02
CA PRO A 249 -13.40 15.64 -5.26
C PRO A 249 -14.57 14.68 -5.55
N VAL A 250 -15.24 14.23 -4.48
CA VAL A 250 -16.28 13.18 -4.50
C VAL A 250 -17.47 13.55 -5.40
N ASP A 251 -17.51 14.78 -5.87
CA ASP A 251 -18.55 15.46 -6.62
C ASP A 251 -18.13 15.88 -8.04
N LYS A 252 -16.95 15.48 -8.53
CA LYS A 252 -16.54 15.82 -9.91
C LYS A 252 -15.84 14.68 -10.64
N CYS A 253 -15.81 14.81 -11.97
CA CYS A 253 -14.93 14.10 -12.89
C CYS A 253 -14.32 15.12 -13.85
N ASP A 254 -13.31 14.75 -14.62
CA ASP A 254 -12.64 15.67 -15.56
C ASP A 254 -12.15 14.97 -16.83
N CYS A 255 -11.96 15.77 -17.88
CA CYS A 255 -11.58 15.28 -19.20
C CYS A 255 -10.51 16.17 -19.84
N ASP A 256 -9.52 15.55 -20.47
CA ASP A 256 -8.46 16.23 -21.18
C ASP A 256 -8.72 16.20 -22.69
N TYR A 257 -8.25 17.24 -23.38
CA TYR A 257 -8.30 17.31 -24.83
C TYR A 257 -7.18 16.47 -25.45
N HIS A 258 -7.56 15.62 -26.39
CA HIS A 258 -6.65 14.93 -27.29
C HIS A 258 -7.02 15.25 -28.74
N LYS A 259 -6.09 15.04 -29.68
CA LYS A 259 -6.36 15.29 -31.10
C LYS A 259 -7.54 14.45 -31.57
N GLY A 260 -8.69 15.10 -31.79
CA GLY A 260 -9.91 14.47 -32.28
C GLY A 260 -11.08 14.50 -31.30
N GLY A 261 -10.86 14.73 -30.00
CA GLY A 261 -11.92 14.78 -29.01
C GLY A 261 -11.42 14.70 -27.57
N CYS A 262 -12.28 14.29 -26.65
CA CYS A 262 -11.92 14.20 -25.23
C CYS A 262 -11.55 12.79 -24.80
N THR A 263 -10.72 12.69 -23.76
CA THR A 263 -10.59 11.48 -22.94
C THR A 263 -10.83 11.83 -21.48
N ILE A 264 -11.35 10.88 -20.70
CA ILE A 264 -11.41 11.03 -19.26
C ILE A 264 -9.98 11.11 -18.74
N SER A 265 -9.65 12.22 -18.10
CA SER A 265 -8.45 12.32 -17.29
C SER A 265 -8.76 11.88 -15.88
N TRP A 266 -9.94 12.21 -15.37
CA TRP A 266 -10.35 11.94 -13.99
C TRP A 266 -11.70 11.20 -13.95
N PRO A 267 -11.73 9.91 -13.55
CA PRO A 267 -12.95 9.11 -13.54
C PRO A 267 -14.04 9.64 -12.61
N ALA A 268 -15.28 9.28 -12.91
CA ALA A 268 -16.41 9.54 -12.02
C ALA A 268 -16.33 8.70 -10.72
N PRO A 269 -16.93 9.16 -9.61
CA PRO A 269 -17.11 8.33 -8.42
C PRO A 269 -18.08 7.18 -8.68
N SER A 270 -18.00 6.12 -7.87
CA SER A 270 -18.91 4.98 -7.94
C SER A 270 -20.38 5.40 -7.98
N LYS A 271 -21.16 4.77 -8.87
CA LYS A 271 -22.57 5.03 -9.20
C LYS A 271 -22.81 6.32 -9.99
N LYS A 272 -21.77 6.90 -10.59
CA LYS A 272 -21.84 8.01 -11.54
C LYS A 272 -21.00 7.68 -12.78
N ALA A 273 -21.26 8.38 -13.87
CA ALA A 273 -20.41 8.34 -15.06
C ALA A 273 -19.93 9.76 -15.42
N CYS A 274 -18.83 9.83 -16.17
CA CYS A 274 -18.23 11.11 -16.56
C CYS A 274 -18.64 11.48 -17.98
N LYS A 275 -19.36 12.58 -18.12
CA LYS A 275 -19.71 13.16 -19.40
C LYS A 275 -18.66 14.20 -19.81
N CYS A 276 -17.78 13.81 -20.73
CA CYS A 276 -16.83 14.73 -21.34
C CYS A 276 -17.51 15.64 -22.36
N ARG A 277 -17.11 16.91 -22.39
CA ARG A 277 -17.57 17.90 -23.36
C ARG A 277 -16.40 18.66 -23.95
N TYR A 278 -16.25 18.58 -25.26
CA TYR A 278 -15.29 19.39 -25.99
C TYR A 278 -15.76 20.85 -26.06
N LYS A 279 -14.82 21.78 -25.88
CA LYS A 279 -15.03 23.23 -26.01
C LYS A 279 -14.27 23.73 -27.22
N ASP A 280 -14.96 23.84 -28.34
CA ASP A 280 -14.43 24.19 -29.66
C ASP A 280 -13.57 25.47 -29.68
N LEU A 281 -13.90 26.45 -28.84
CA LEU A 281 -13.23 27.76 -28.82
C LEU A 281 -11.84 27.74 -28.17
N MET A 282 -11.52 26.73 -27.37
CA MET A 282 -10.27 26.70 -26.58
C MET A 282 -9.45 25.43 -26.78
N TRP A 283 -9.88 24.47 -27.61
CA TRP A 283 -9.22 23.16 -27.72
C TRP A 283 -9.06 22.50 -26.34
N THR A 284 -10.10 22.62 -25.51
CA THR A 284 -10.13 22.09 -24.13
C THR A 284 -11.31 21.18 -23.95
N CYS A 285 -11.21 20.23 -23.03
CA CYS A 285 -12.32 19.42 -22.56
C CYS A 285 -12.68 19.78 -21.12
N GLU A 286 -13.89 19.41 -20.71
CA GLU A 286 -14.29 19.39 -19.30
C GLU A 286 -15.13 18.16 -19.00
N GLY A 287 -15.11 17.71 -17.76
CA GLY A 287 -15.98 16.63 -17.26
C GLY A 287 -17.18 17.13 -16.45
N SER A 288 -18.30 16.40 -16.53
CA SER A 288 -19.45 16.59 -15.66
C SER A 288 -20.04 15.24 -15.22
N LEU A 289 -20.49 15.16 -13.97
CA LEU A 289 -21.09 13.92 -13.45
C LEU A 289 -22.51 13.73 -13.97
N VAL A 290 -22.80 12.52 -14.43
CA VAL A 290 -24.15 12.08 -14.79
C VAL A 290 -24.49 10.78 -14.06
N ASP A 291 -25.79 10.50 -13.93
CA ASP A 291 -26.25 9.20 -13.45
C ASP A 291 -25.92 8.11 -14.46
N CYS A 292 -25.63 6.90 -13.96
CA CYS A 292 -25.40 5.72 -14.77
C CYS A 292 -26.23 4.54 -14.26
N ASP A 293 -26.41 3.54 -15.12
CA ASP A 293 -27.04 2.28 -14.73
C ASP A 293 -26.11 1.50 -13.79
N VAL A 294 -26.51 1.39 -12.52
CA VAL A 294 -25.75 0.71 -11.46
C VAL A 294 -25.60 -0.80 -11.67
N SER A 295 -26.26 -1.38 -12.67
CA SER A 295 -26.01 -2.76 -13.09
C SER A 295 -24.73 -2.90 -13.93
N LEU A 296 -24.21 -1.81 -14.50
CA LEU A 296 -23.04 -1.83 -15.37
C LEU A 296 -21.73 -1.78 -14.57
N PRO A 297 -20.74 -2.62 -14.91
CA PRO A 297 -19.45 -2.66 -14.19
C PRO A 297 -18.75 -1.30 -14.09
N LYS A 298 -18.77 -0.52 -15.18
CA LYS A 298 -18.16 0.82 -15.26
C LYS A 298 -18.96 1.89 -14.50
N CYS A 299 -20.20 1.62 -14.10
CA CYS A 299 -20.93 2.49 -13.20
C CYS A 299 -20.52 2.22 -11.74
N LEU A 300 -20.31 0.96 -11.38
CA LEU A 300 -19.89 0.57 -10.03
C LEU A 300 -18.41 0.89 -9.77
N ASN A 301 -17.57 0.67 -10.78
CA ASN A 301 -16.14 0.92 -10.75
C ASN A 301 -15.74 1.74 -12.00
N PRO A 302 -16.03 3.06 -12.04
CA PRO A 302 -15.63 3.90 -13.15
C PRO A 302 -14.11 4.04 -13.23
N ASP A 303 -13.59 4.11 -14.45
CA ASP A 303 -12.18 4.36 -14.75
C ASP A 303 -12.04 5.33 -15.92
N ALA A 304 -10.83 5.49 -16.46
CA ALA A 304 -10.53 6.41 -17.54
C ALA A 304 -10.69 5.78 -18.93
N SER A 305 -11.37 4.63 -19.05
CA SER A 305 -11.50 3.91 -20.32
C SER A 305 -12.52 4.55 -21.27
N LYS A 306 -12.43 4.21 -22.57
CA LYS A 306 -13.41 4.66 -23.57
C LYS A 306 -14.83 4.23 -23.20
N GLU A 307 -14.99 3.02 -22.66
CA GLU A 307 -16.28 2.49 -22.22
C GLU A 307 -16.86 3.32 -21.06
N ALA A 308 -16.03 3.76 -20.11
CA ALA A 308 -16.46 4.62 -19.01
C ALA A 308 -16.89 6.02 -19.50
N CYS A 309 -16.21 6.56 -20.52
CA CYS A 309 -16.60 7.80 -21.18
C CYS A 309 -17.94 7.65 -21.94
N GLN A 310 -18.09 6.57 -22.68
CA GLN A 310 -19.32 6.27 -23.43
C GLN A 310 -20.51 6.07 -22.50
N LEU A 311 -20.30 5.47 -21.33
CA LEU A 311 -21.33 5.35 -20.28
C LEU A 311 -21.84 6.73 -19.83
N GLY A 312 -20.97 7.74 -19.79
CA GLY A 312 -21.34 9.13 -19.50
C GLY A 312 -22.00 9.88 -20.66
N GLN A 313 -22.06 9.28 -21.85
CA GLN A 313 -22.63 9.88 -23.07
C GLN A 313 -21.98 11.23 -23.41
N GLY A 314 -20.66 11.31 -23.27
CA GLY A 314 -19.84 12.47 -23.62
C GLY A 314 -19.15 12.35 -24.98
N ASP A 315 -18.32 13.34 -25.29
CA ASP A 315 -17.32 13.25 -26.36
C ASP A 315 -16.20 12.29 -25.91
N CYS A 316 -15.98 11.22 -26.68
CA CYS A 316 -14.96 10.22 -26.41
C CYS A 316 -14.07 9.98 -27.64
N ASP A 317 -13.98 10.97 -28.52
CA ASP A 317 -13.27 10.86 -29.80
C ASP A 317 -11.75 11.06 -29.64
N GLY A 318 -11.30 11.44 -28.44
CA GLY A 318 -9.88 11.53 -28.07
C GLY A 318 -9.20 10.18 -27.84
N TYR A 319 -9.97 9.09 -27.67
CA TYR A 319 -9.44 7.73 -27.53
C TYR A 319 -9.08 7.18 -28.92
N GLN A 320 -7.77 7.03 -29.18
CA GLN A 320 -7.30 6.40 -30.42
C GLN A 320 -7.85 4.98 -30.55
N GLU A 321 -8.23 4.58 -31.77
CA GLU A 321 -8.52 3.18 -32.05
C GLU A 321 -7.22 2.38 -31.86
N GLU A 322 -7.24 1.38 -30.98
CA GLU A 322 -6.23 0.33 -31.01
C GLU A 322 -6.32 -0.32 -32.39
N LEU A 323 -5.34 -0.03 -33.24
CA LEU A 323 -5.12 -0.78 -34.47
C LEU A 323 -4.82 -2.23 -34.07
N HIS A 324 -5.83 -3.08 -34.20
CA HIS A 324 -5.69 -4.54 -34.15
C HIS A 324 -4.78 -5.06 -35.28
#